data_AF-A0A968X7B4-F1
#
_entry.id   AF-A0A968X7B4-F1
#
_cell.length_a   1.000
_cell.length_b   1.000
_cell.length_c   1.000
_cell.angle_alpha   90.00
_cell.angle_beta   90.00
_cell.angle_gamma   90.00
#
_symmetry.space_group_name_H-M   'P 1'
#
loop_
_entity.id
_entity.type
_entity.pdbx_description
1 polymer ?
#
loop_
_entity_poly.entity_id
_entity_poly.type
_entity_poly.pdbx_seq_one_letter_code
_entity_poly.pdbx_strand_id
1 'polypeptide(L)'
;MQEMYAKFGAWQKKFKENLVDMGGKLGAGRLVTAEPMPDGPFVEIKELVGGYMIVSANTLEEAITVARECPGLVGPGSGVEVIEIHTP
;
A
#
# COMPACT_ATOMS: atom_id res chain seq x y z
N MET A 1 21.42 0.00 -2.67
CA MET A 1 20.67 -0.63 -1.56
C MET A 1 20.84 0.12 -0.24
N GLN A 2 22.07 0.40 0.24
CA GLN A 2 22.30 1.10 1.52
C GLN A 2 21.65 2.50 1.61
N GLU A 3 21.73 3.30 0.54
CA GLU A 3 21.08 4.62 0.48
C GLU A 3 19.54 4.54 0.53
N MET A 4 18.95 3.53 -0.12
CA MET A 4 17.51 3.29 -0.09
C MET A 4 17.04 2.92 1.32
N TYR A 5 17.79 2.07 2.02
CA TYR A 5 17.48 1.74 3.43
C TYR A 5 17.61 2.96 4.34
N ALA A 6 18.57 3.86 4.10
CA ALA A 6 18.70 5.09 4.86
C ALA A 6 17.49 6.02 4.65
N LYS A 7 17.04 6.20 3.39
CA LYS A 7 15.82 6.96 3.06
C LYS A 7 14.60 6.35 3.70
N PHE A 8 14.49 5.02 3.68
CA PHE A 8 13.38 4.28 4.29
C PHE A 8 13.34 4.48 5.81
N GLY A 9 14.49 4.37 6.48
CA GLY A 9 14.59 4.63 7.92
C GLY A 9 14.26 6.08 8.30
N ALA A 10 14.67 7.06 7.49
CA ALA A 10 14.34 8.46 7.73
C ALA A 10 12.83 8.73 7.58
N TRP A 11 12.22 8.18 6.54
CA TRP A 11 10.78 8.25 6.32
C TRP A 11 9.98 7.57 7.44
N GLN A 12 10.39 6.37 7.86
CA GLN A 12 9.76 5.66 8.99
C GLN A 12 9.83 6.47 10.28
N LYS A 13 10.97 7.13 10.54
CA LYS A 13 11.11 8.00 11.71
C LYS A 13 10.21 9.24 11.61
N LYS A 14 10.11 9.85 10.42
CA LYS A 14 9.27 11.03 10.17
C LYS A 14 7.78 10.73 10.38
N PHE A 15 7.30 9.60 9.87
CA PHE A 15 5.89 9.22 9.88
C PHE A 15 5.55 8.17 10.92
N LYS A 16 6.35 8.05 12.00
CA LYS A 16 6.20 7.01 13.01
C LYS A 16 4.78 6.93 13.59
N GLU A 17 4.13 8.07 13.78
CA GLU A 17 2.78 8.14 14.34
C GLU A 17 1.69 7.74 13.33
N ASN A 18 1.98 7.90 12.03
CA ASN A 18 1.10 7.48 10.96
C ASN A 18 1.29 6.00 10.60
N LEU A 19 2.45 5.39 10.81
CA LEU A 19 2.72 4.02 10.38
C LEU A 19 2.17 3.01 11.40
N VAL A 20 1.02 2.41 11.07
CA VAL A 20 0.33 1.42 11.91
C VAL A 20 0.89 0.04 11.68
N ASP A 21 1.04 -0.34 10.41
CA ASP A 21 1.64 -1.61 10.00
C ASP A 21 2.45 -1.41 8.72
N MET A 22 3.69 -1.87 8.73
CA MET A 22 4.54 -1.85 7.53
C MET A 22 4.20 -2.97 6.55
N GLY A 23 3.33 -3.91 6.94
CA GLY A 23 2.93 -5.06 6.16
C GLY A 23 4.12 -5.94 5.77
N GLY A 24 4.02 -6.57 4.61
CA GLY A 24 5.06 -7.44 4.08
C GLY A 24 5.01 -7.56 2.56
N LYS A 25 6.06 -8.18 2.01
CA LYS A 25 6.08 -8.55 0.59
C LYS A 25 4.99 -9.58 0.31
N LEU A 26 4.17 -9.32 -0.69
CA LEU A 26 3.14 -10.25 -1.12
C LEU A 26 3.70 -11.24 -2.16
N GLY A 27 3.16 -12.46 -2.13
CA GLY A 27 3.51 -13.55 -3.04
C GLY A 27 2.37 -13.85 -4.02
N ALA A 28 2.24 -15.12 -4.42
CA ALA A 28 1.16 -15.54 -5.31
C ALA A 28 -0.23 -15.40 -4.65
N GLY A 29 -1.18 -14.83 -5.39
CA GLY A 29 -2.59 -14.74 -5.02
C GLY A 29 -3.49 -15.67 -5.84
N ARG A 30 -4.69 -15.90 -5.32
CA ARG A 30 -5.80 -16.57 -6.03
C ARG A 30 -7.10 -15.81 -5.71
N LEU A 31 -7.89 -15.57 -6.74
CA LEU A 31 -9.25 -15.06 -6.57
C LEU A 31 -10.10 -16.17 -5.94
N VAL A 32 -10.78 -15.85 -4.84
CA VAL A 32 -11.78 -16.71 -4.21
C VAL A 32 -13.11 -15.96 -4.25
N THR A 33 -14.15 -16.60 -4.76
CA THR A 33 -15.48 -16.02 -4.94
C THR A 33 -16.50 -16.79 -4.10
N ALA A 34 -17.60 -16.12 -3.75
CA ALA A 34 -18.75 -16.79 -3.16
C ALA A 34 -19.40 -17.72 -4.20
N GLU A 35 -20.08 -18.76 -3.72
CA GLU A 35 -20.96 -19.58 -4.55
C GLU A 35 -22.42 -19.12 -4.36
N PRO A 36 -23.18 -18.92 -5.46
CA PRO A 36 -22.73 -18.96 -6.85
C PRO A 36 -21.83 -17.77 -7.20
N MET A 37 -20.98 -17.96 -8.21
CA MET A 37 -20.14 -16.89 -8.76
C MET A 37 -21.01 -15.67 -9.06
N PRO A 38 -20.71 -14.48 -8.50
CA PRO A 38 -21.50 -13.30 -8.74
C PRO A 38 -21.40 -12.88 -10.21
N ASP A 39 -22.52 -12.45 -10.78
CA ASP A 39 -22.57 -11.87 -12.11
C ASP A 39 -21.98 -10.45 -12.07
N GLY A 40 -20.78 -10.28 -12.64
CA GLY A 40 -20.14 -8.98 -12.77
C GLY A 40 -18.61 -9.07 -12.96
N PRO A 41 -17.98 -8.03 -13.52
CA PRO A 41 -16.52 -7.99 -13.62
C PRO A 41 -15.90 -7.79 -12.24
N PHE A 42 -14.85 -8.56 -11.94
CA PHE A 42 -13.94 -8.24 -10.84
C PHE A 42 -12.99 -7.12 -11.28
N VAL A 43 -12.42 -6.40 -10.29
CA VAL A 43 -11.33 -5.46 -10.56
C VAL A 43 -10.18 -6.23 -11.23
N GLU A 44 -9.92 -5.91 -12.49
CA GLU A 44 -8.77 -6.43 -13.23
C GLU A 44 -7.53 -5.66 -12.78
N ILE A 45 -6.72 -6.26 -11.91
CA ILE A 45 -5.43 -5.69 -11.55
C ILE A 45 -4.42 -6.12 -12.62
N LYS A 46 -4.04 -5.18 -13.49
CA LYS A 46 -3.04 -5.43 -14.55
C LYS A 46 -1.62 -5.58 -14.01
N GLU A 47 -1.41 -5.24 -12.75
CA GLU A 47 -0.11 -5.23 -12.08
C GLU A 47 -0.13 -6.15 -10.85
N LEU A 48 1.01 -6.77 -10.53
CA LEU A 48 1.15 -7.55 -9.31
C LEU A 48 1.31 -6.59 -8.12
N VAL A 49 0.43 -6.67 -7.12
CA VAL A 49 0.61 -5.93 -5.86
C VAL A 49 1.79 -6.54 -5.11
N GLY A 50 2.90 -5.79 -4.99
CA GLY A 50 4.13 -6.28 -4.37
C GLY A 50 4.16 -6.24 -2.83
N GLY A 51 3.26 -5.48 -2.22
CA GLY A 51 3.20 -5.26 -0.77
C GLY A 51 2.08 -4.30 -0.40
N TYR A 52 1.85 -4.15 0.90
CA TYR A 52 0.92 -3.16 1.46
C TYR A 52 1.51 -2.56 2.74
N MET A 53 0.93 -1.45 3.17
CA MET A 53 1.19 -0.82 4.45
C MET A 53 -0.12 -0.20 4.94
N ILE A 54 -0.31 -0.18 6.26
CA ILE A 54 -1.46 0.46 6.89
C ILE A 54 -0.98 1.75 7.55
N VAL A 55 -1.65 2.84 7.22
CA VAL A 55 -1.38 4.16 7.81
C VAL A 55 -2.59 4.70 8.54
N SER A 56 -2.32 5.39 9.65
CA SER A 56 -3.24 6.26 10.35
C SER A 56 -3.08 7.68 9.81
N ALA A 57 -4.19 8.29 9.44
CA ALA A 57 -4.26 9.66 8.94
C ALA A 57 -5.66 10.22 9.25
N ASN A 58 -5.76 11.53 9.46
CA ASN A 58 -7.04 12.19 9.71
C ASN A 58 -7.85 12.40 8.42
N THR A 59 -7.18 12.35 7.26
CA THR A 59 -7.80 12.56 5.94
C THR A 59 -7.10 11.71 4.88
N LEU A 60 -7.79 11.45 3.77
CA LEU A 60 -7.20 10.77 2.61
C LEU A 60 -5.99 11.54 2.04
N GLU A 61 -6.03 12.88 2.05
CA GLU A 61 -4.92 13.73 1.59
C GLU A 61 -3.67 13.61 2.46
N GLU A 62 -3.84 13.48 3.79
CA GLU A 62 -2.74 13.19 4.70
C GLU A 62 -2.15 11.80 4.40
N ALA A 63 -2.97 10.78 4.19
CA ALA A 63 -2.50 9.45 3.80
C ALA A 63 -1.75 9.47 2.45
N ILE A 64 -2.24 10.23 1.46
CA ILE A 64 -1.55 10.43 0.17
C ILE A 64 -0.19 11.10 0.38
N THR A 65 -0.09 12.06 1.30
CA THR A 65 1.18 12.73 1.60
C THR A 65 2.20 11.76 2.19
N VAL A 66 1.78 10.92 3.14
CA VAL A 66 2.63 9.85 3.72
C VAL A 66 3.08 8.88 2.62
N ALA A 67 2.15 8.44 1.76
CA ALA A 67 2.41 7.50 0.69
C ALA A 67 3.40 8.06 -0.34
N ARG A 68 3.22 9.31 -0.80
CA ARG A 68 4.11 9.96 -1.78
C ARG A 68 5.56 10.06 -1.34
N GLU A 69 5.80 10.15 -0.03
CA GLU A 69 7.15 10.18 0.52
C GLU A 69 7.75 8.78 0.75
N CYS A 70 6.99 7.70 0.54
CA CYS A 70 7.47 6.34 0.66
C CYS A 70 8.59 6.07 -0.37
N PRO A 71 9.80 5.69 0.07
CA PRO A 71 10.91 5.44 -0.85
C PRO A 71 10.69 4.24 -1.79
N GLY A 72 9.67 3.42 -1.54
CA GLY A 72 9.24 2.33 -2.42
C GLY A 72 8.56 2.80 -3.71
N LEU A 73 8.19 4.08 -3.81
CA LEU A 73 7.54 4.70 -4.98
C LEU A 73 8.50 5.40 -5.95
N VAL A 74 9.80 5.27 -5.75
CA VAL A 74 10.80 6.15 -6.40
C VAL A 74 11.31 5.56 -7.73
N GLY A 75 10.80 4.40 -8.15
CA GLY A 75 11.16 3.75 -9.41
C GLY A 75 10.17 4.08 -10.56
N PRO A 76 10.63 4.29 -11.80
CA PRO A 76 9.74 4.34 -12.96
C PRO A 76 8.88 3.08 -13.03
N GLY A 77 7.56 3.25 -13.20
CA GLY A 77 6.61 2.12 -13.24
C GLY A 77 6.23 1.54 -11.88
N SER A 78 6.57 2.22 -10.77
CA SER A 78 6.06 1.87 -9.43
C SER A 78 4.96 2.84 -8.99
N GLY A 79 3.97 2.32 -8.28
CA GLY A 79 2.82 3.07 -7.78
C GLY A 79 2.21 2.39 -6.56
N VAL A 80 1.42 3.15 -5.80
CA VAL A 80 0.57 2.62 -4.73
C VAL A 80 -0.82 3.23 -4.90
N GLU A 81 -1.82 2.43 -4.60
CA GLU A 81 -3.19 2.89 -4.42
C GLU A 81 -3.41 3.19 -2.94
N VAL A 82 -4.00 4.35 -2.62
CA VAL A 82 -4.35 4.73 -1.24
C VAL A 82 -5.84 4.50 -1.07
N ILE A 83 -6.20 3.52 -0.24
CA ILE A 83 -7.57 3.10 -0.02
C ILE A 83 -7.92 3.30 1.45
N GLU A 84 -9.05 3.96 1.70
CA GLU A 84 -9.57 4.17 3.05
C GLU A 84 -10.14 2.87 3.63
N ILE A 85 -9.67 2.48 4.82
CA ILE A 85 -10.23 1.35 5.56
C ILE A 85 -11.43 1.86 6.37
N HIS A 86 -12.63 1.51 5.92
CA HIS A 86 -13.84 1.76 6.68
C HIS A 86 -13.94 0.73 7.80
N THR A 87 -13.87 1.19 9.05
CA THR A 87 -14.17 0.34 10.21
C THR A 87 -15.69 0.21 10.36
N PRO A 88 -16.23 -0.99 10.66
CA PRO A 88 -17.66 -1.20 10.87
C PRO A 88 -18.27 -0.32 11.97
#